data_AF-A0A848XX30-F1
#
_entry.id   AF-A0A848XX30-F1
#
_cell.length_a   1.000
_cell.length_b   1.000
_cell.length_c   1.000
_cell.angle_alpha   90.00
_cell.angle_beta   90.00
_cell.angle_gamma   90.00
#
_symmetry.space_group_name_H-M   'P 1'
#
loop_
_entity.id
_entity.type
_entity.pdbx_description
1 polymer ?
#
loop_
_entity_poly.entity_id
_entity_poly.type
_entity_poly.pdbx_seq_one_letter_code
_entity_poly.pdbx_strand_id
1 'polypeptide(L)' 'DSIIQAEDPSGREYYWIGGGVTHWEGGPESDFRAVEEGFVSVTPLHLDLTSYPQLDEVRGWRLAL' A
#
# COMPACT_ATOMS: atom_id res chain seq x y z
N ASP A 1 -12.92 7.74 1.45
CA ASP A 1 -12.51 7.78 0.03
C ASP A 1 -13.55 8.51 -0.80
N SER A 2 -13.12 9.52 -1.55
CA SER A 2 -13.96 10.17 -2.56
C SER A 2 -13.53 9.77 -3.98
N ILE A 3 -14.51 9.35 -4.76
CA ILE A 3 -14.39 9.18 -6.21
C ILE A 3 -15.12 10.38 -6.83
N ILE A 4 -14.42 11.13 -7.67
CA ILE A 4 -14.99 12.30 -8.36
C ILE A 4 -15.06 11.98 -9.85
N GLN A 5 -16.27 11.98 -10.39
CA GLN A 5 -16.50 11.87 -11.84
C GLN A 5 -16.29 13.25 -12.48
N ALA A 6 -15.62 13.29 -13.62
CA ALA A 6 -15.35 14.49 -14.40
C ALA A 6 -15.35 14.19 -15.91
N GLU A 7 -15.39 15.23 -16.74
CA GLU A 7 -15.31 15.13 -18.20
C GLU A 7 -14.05 15.83 -18.73
N ASP A 8 -13.38 15.20 -19.68
CA ASP A 8 -12.24 15.79 -20.37
C ASP A 8 -12.70 16.83 -21.42
N PRO A 9 -11.78 17.66 -21.97
CA PRO A 9 -12.16 18.67 -22.97
C PRO A 9 -12.76 18.12 -24.27
N SER A 10 -12.66 16.81 -24.51
CA SER A 10 -13.27 16.12 -25.66
C SER A 10 -14.62 15.47 -25.31
N GLY A 11 -15.14 15.69 -24.10
CA GLY A 11 -16.40 15.15 -23.61
C GLY A 11 -16.33 13.69 -23.16
N ARG A 12 -15.14 13.15 -22.90
CA ARG A 12 -14.99 11.78 -22.38
C ARG A 12 -14.99 11.79 -20.86
N GLU A 13 -15.78 10.90 -20.27
CA GLU A 13 -15.81 10.72 -18.81
C GLU A 13 -14.51 10.13 -18.29
N TYR A 14 -14.09 10.59 -17.11
CA TYR A 14 -13.00 10.01 -16.35
C TYR A 14 -13.26 10.19 -14.84
N TYR A 15 -12.52 9.43 -14.04
CA TYR A 15 -12.72 9.38 -12.59
C TYR A 15 -11.42 9.74 -11.89
N TRP A 16 -11.49 10.74 -11.01
CA TRP A 16 -10.43 11.02 -10.04
C TRP A 16 -10.66 10.16 -8.80
N ILE A 17 -9.70 9.31 -8.50
CA ILE A 17 -9.60 8.68 -7.19
C ILE A 17 -8.76 9.64 -6.34
N GLY A 18 -9.44 10.43 -5.52
CA GLY A 18 -8.78 11.48 -4.75
C GLY A 18 -9.74 12.17 -3.79
N GLY A 19 -9.27 12.37 -2.57
CA GLY A 19 -9.92 13.16 -1.54
C GLY A 19 -10.21 12.36 -0.26
N GLY A 20 -9.92 13.04 0.85
CA GLY A 20 -9.83 12.50 2.20
C GLY A 20 -8.58 13.05 2.90
N VAL A 21 -8.60 13.06 4.24
CA VAL A 21 -7.35 13.18 5.01
C VAL A 21 -6.61 11.86 4.82
N THR A 22 -5.36 11.90 4.39
CA THR A 22 -4.53 10.69 4.35
C THR A 22 -4.34 10.22 5.79
N HIS A 23 -5.01 9.13 6.15
CA HIS A 23 -4.73 8.44 7.39
C HIS A 23 -3.61 7.44 7.11
N TRP A 24 -2.44 7.72 7.68
CA TRP A 24 -1.32 6.78 7.63
C TRP A 24 -1.50 5.79 8.78
N GLU A 25 -1.63 4.52 8.43
CA GLU A 25 -1.69 3.44 9.40
C GLU A 25 -0.31 2.78 9.51
N GLY A 26 0.12 2.54 10.75
CA GLY A 26 1.31 1.75 11.03
C GLY A 26 1.79 1.95 12.46
N GLY A 27 2.71 1.07 12.86
CA GLY A 27 3.26 1.06 14.21
C GLY A 27 4.27 2.19 14.44
N PRO A 28 4.76 2.33 15.69
CA PRO A 28 5.78 3.31 16.05
C PRO A 28 7.08 3.21 15.21
N GLU A 29 7.38 2.02 14.69
CA GLU A 29 8.58 1.74 13.87
C GLU A 29 8.38 2.03 12.37
N SER A 30 7.23 2.57 11.96
CA SER A 30 6.98 2.88 10.56
C SER A 30 7.74 4.12 10.11
N ASP A 31 8.02 4.19 8.81
CA ASP A 31 8.71 5.32 8.19
C ASP A 31 7.93 6.63 8.31
N PHE A 32 6.60 6.60 8.16
CA PHE A 32 5.78 7.81 8.29
C PHE A 32 5.86 8.40 9.70
N ARG A 33 5.87 7.56 10.76
CA ARG A 33 6.02 8.02 12.15
C ARG A 33 7.36 8.70 12.36
N ALA A 34 8.44 8.10 11.87
CA ALA A 34 9.78 8.68 11.97
C ALA A 34 9.86 10.07 11.29
N VAL A 35 9.27 10.23 10.10
CA VAL A 35 9.25 11.52 9.39
C VAL A 35 8.34 12.53 10.07
N GLU A 36 7.16 12.13 10.56
CA GLU A 36 6.25 12.99 11.33
C GLU A 36 6.93 13.57 12.58
N GLU A 37 7.80 12.79 13.22
CA GLU A 37 8.56 13.18 14.42
C GLU A 37 9.85 13.96 14.11
N GLY A 38 10.15 14.21 12.82
CA GLY A 38 11.27 15.05 12.39
C GLY A 38 12.60 14.30 12.21
N PHE A 39 12.58 12.97 12.16
CA PHE A 39 13.75 12.14 11.92
C PHE A 39 13.89 11.76 10.44
N VAL A 40 15.11 11.38 10.04
CA VAL A 40 15.34 10.70 8.75
C VAL A 40 14.98 9.22 8.93
N SER A 41 14.15 8.68 8.02
CA SER A 41 13.85 7.25 7.96
C SER A 41 14.73 6.55 6.91
N VAL A 42 15.24 5.37 7.27
CA VAL A 42 15.97 4.48 6.35
C VAL A 42 15.34 3.09 6.43
N THR A 43 14.57 2.73 5.41
CA THR A 43 13.86 1.45 5.33
C THR A 43 14.60 0.49 4.39
N PRO A 44 15.27 -0.56 4.89
CA PRO A 44 15.84 -1.58 4.02
C PRO A 44 14.71 -2.38 3.35
N LEU A 45 14.70 -2.38 2.02
CA LEU A 45 13.70 -3.10 1.23
C LEU A 45 14.29 -4.41 0.69
N HIS A 46 13.46 -5.45 0.65
CA HIS A 46 13.82 -6.70 0.00
C HIS A 46 13.79 -6.53 -1.52
N LEU A 47 14.82 -7.06 -2.21
CA LEU A 47 14.83 -7.18 -3.67
C LEU A 47 14.13 -8.45 -4.14
N ASP A 48 14.23 -9.52 -3.36
CA ASP A 48 13.48 -10.75 -3.57
C ASP A 48 12.15 -10.65 -2.81
N LEU A 49 11.05 -10.64 -3.55
CA LEU A 49 9.69 -10.53 -2.98
C LEU A 49 9.13 -11.89 -2.54
N THR A 50 9.90 -12.97 -2.70
CA THR A 50 9.47 -14.30 -2.30
C THR A 50 9.32 -14.37 -0.78
N SER A 51 8.09 -14.60 -0.32
CA SER A 51 7.79 -14.83 1.09
C SER A 51 8.07 -16.29 1.45
N TYR A 52 9.34 -16.60 1.71
CA TYR A 52 9.79 -17.96 2.05
C TYR A 52 9.06 -18.60 3.24
N PRO A 53 8.78 -17.89 4.35
CA PRO A 53 8.02 -18.47 5.47
C PRO A 53 6.63 -18.94 5.05
N GLN A 54 5.95 -18.17 4.20
CA GLN A 54 4.62 -18.46 3.69
C GLN A 54 4.64 -19.65 2.73
N LEU A 55 5.75 -19.87 1.99
CA LEU A 55 5.88 -21.07 1.16
C LEU A 55 5.83 -22.34 2.01
N ASP A 56 6.49 -22.36 3.17
CA ASP A 56 6.46 -23.51 4.07
C ASP A 56 5.07 -23.72 4.67
N GLU A 57 4.37 -22.64 5.00
CA GLU A 57 2.97 -22.69 5.45
C GLU A 57 2.06 -23.29 4.37
N VAL A 58 2.10 -22.74 3.15
CA VAL A 58 1.25 -23.15 2.03
C VAL A 58 1.54 -24.58 1.59
N ARG A 59 2.79 -25.05 1.65
CA ARG A 59 3.14 -26.46 1.38
C ARG A 59 2.45 -27.43 2.34
N GLY A 60 2.16 -26.99 3.57
CA GLY A 60 1.41 -27.77 4.55
C GLY A 60 -0.10 -27.83 4.27
N TRP A 61 -0.60 -27.00 3.34
CA TRP A 61 -2.01 -27.02 2.98
C TRP A 61 -2.31 -28.30 2.20
N ARG A 62 -3.24 -29.11 2.71
CA ARG A 62 -3.77 -30.29 2.01
C ARG A 62 -4.75 -29.86 0.94
N LEU A 63 -4.22 -29.21 -0.10
CA LEU A 63 -4.98 -28.82 -1.26
C LEU A 63 -5.31 -30.09 -2.04
N ALA A 64 -6.59 -30.46 -2.06
CA ALA A 64 -7.09 -31.47 -2.97
C ALA A 64 -7.23 -30.81 -4.36
N LEU A 65 -6.58 -31.40 -5.36
CA LEU A 65 -6.82 -31.12 -6.76
C LEU A 65 -7.94 -32.03 -7.28
#